data_AF-A0ABD1A1N3-F1
#
_entry.id   AF-A0ABD1A1N3-F1
#
_cell.length_a   1.000
_cell.length_b   1.000
_cell.length_c   1.000
_cell.angle_alpha   90.00
_cell.angle_beta   90.00
_cell.angle_gamma   90.00
#
_symmetry.space_group_name_H-M   'P 1'
#
loop_
_entity.id
_entity.type
_entity.pdbx_description
1 polymer ?
#
loop_
_entity_poly.entity_id
_entity_poly.type
_entity_poly.pdbx_seq_one_letter_code
_entity_poly.pdbx_strand_id
1 'polypeptide(L)'
;MWDAFNSILLKVQDKFARKKEMAAAKVVVQEVQANRDLLDDLIAGTIVDLAAERANLEIKELPEALKELEDKAVSDFSIGKLDLPQLSEASMQPLQVNLDLVTQPAVDQLEGDVTLVATGGTQEEGPKEMEVEGVPQVAEKDQAT
;
A
#
# COMPACT_ATOMS: atom_id res chain seq x y z
N MET A 1 -23.14 -3.61 22.64
CA MET A 1 -22.71 -4.44 21.49
C MET A 1 -21.66 -3.73 20.65
N TRP A 2 -21.87 -2.45 20.31
CA TRP A 2 -20.90 -1.62 19.59
C TRP A 2 -19.54 -1.45 20.31
N ASP A 3 -19.52 -1.22 21.62
CA ASP A 3 -18.26 -1.05 22.36
C ASP A 3 -17.39 -2.31 22.38
N ALA A 4 -18.02 -3.49 22.46
CA ALA A 4 -17.33 -4.77 22.39
C ALA A 4 -16.72 -5.00 21.01
N PHE A 5 -17.44 -4.63 19.95
CA PHE A 5 -16.96 -4.69 18.57
C PHE A 5 -15.78 -3.74 18.34
N ASN A 6 -15.88 -2.47 18.75
CA ASN A 6 -14.79 -1.50 18.67
C ASN A 6 -13.56 -1.95 19.47
N SER A 7 -13.75 -2.51 20.66
CA SER A 7 -12.63 -3.06 21.45
C SER A 7 -11.88 -4.18 20.71
N ILE A 8 -12.60 -5.03 19.99
CA ILE A 8 -11.99 -6.10 19.18
C ILE A 8 -11.23 -5.50 18.00
N LEU A 9 -11.80 -4.53 17.29
CA LEU A 9 -11.13 -3.88 16.16
C LEU A 9 -9.82 -3.20 16.58
N LEU A 10 -9.82 -2.47 17.70
CA LEU A 10 -8.61 -1.84 18.24
C LEU A 10 -7.52 -2.87 18.59
N LYS A 11 -7.90 -3.99 19.21
CA LYS A 11 -6.95 -5.09 19.51
C LYS A 11 -6.37 -5.71 18.24
N VAL A 12 -7.18 -5.86 17.20
CA VAL A 12 -6.73 -6.38 15.90
C VAL A 12 -5.76 -5.40 15.26
N GLN A 13 -6.11 -4.11 15.23
CA GLN A 13 -5.25 -3.05 14.70
C GLN A 13 -3.88 -3.02 15.40
N ASP A 14 -3.87 -3.03 16.74
CA ASP A 14 -2.63 -3.11 17.52
C ASP A 14 -1.79 -4.34 17.18
N LYS A 15 -2.44 -5.50 17.04
CA LYS A 15 -1.76 -6.76 16.70
C LYS A 15 -1.15 -6.69 15.29
N PHE A 16 -1.85 -6.09 14.33
CA PHE A 16 -1.34 -5.89 12.97
C PHE A 16 -0.15 -4.92 12.94
N ALA A 17 -0.22 -3.82 13.70
CA ALA A 17 0.89 -2.87 13.84
C ALA A 17 2.14 -3.56 14.39
N ARG A 18 2.02 -4.29 15.51
CA ARG A 18 3.14 -5.05 16.08
C ARG A 18 3.64 -6.15 15.14
N LYS A 19 2.75 -6.80 14.39
CA LYS A 19 3.16 -7.83 13.42
C LYS A 19 3.96 -7.24 12.27
N LYS A 20 3.63 -6.03 11.81
CA LYS A 20 4.42 -5.30 10.81
C LYS A 20 5.83 -5.00 11.32
N GLU A 21 5.95 -4.49 12.54
CA GLU A 21 7.25 -4.23 13.18
C GLU A 21 8.06 -5.51 13.38
N MET A 22 7.42 -6.58 13.87
CA MET A 22 8.05 -7.90 14.01
C MET A 22 8.54 -8.45 12.67
N ALA A 23 7.75 -8.31 11.60
CA ALA A 23 8.15 -8.77 10.26
C ALA A 23 9.38 -8.00 9.76
N ALA A 24 9.42 -6.67 9.94
CA ALA A 24 10.58 -5.86 9.60
C ALA A 24 11.82 -6.27 10.41
N ALA A 25 11.67 -6.44 11.73
CA ALA A 25 12.75 -6.92 12.59
C ALA A 25 13.26 -8.31 12.18
N LYS A 26 12.37 -9.21 11.76
CA LYS A 26 12.74 -10.54 11.27
C LYS A 26 13.63 -10.47 10.02
N VAL A 27 13.32 -9.58 9.08
CA VAL A 27 14.16 -9.38 7.87
C VAL A 27 15.56 -8.93 8.27
N VAL A 28 15.68 -7.97 9.19
CA VAL A 28 16.98 -7.49 9.68
C VAL A 28 17.78 -8.62 10.35
N VAL A 29 17.13 -9.45 11.17
CA VAL A 29 17.81 -10.61 11.80
C VAL A 29 18.31 -11.60 10.74
N GLN A 30 17.50 -11.90 9.72
CA GLN A 30 17.90 -12.81 8.64
C GLN A 30 19.07 -12.26 7.82
N GLU A 31 19.07 -10.96 7.52
CA GLU A 31 20.17 -10.29 6.81
C GLU A 31 21.46 -10.32 7.62
N VAL A 32 21.40 -9.94 8.91
CA VAL A 32 22.59 -9.96 9.79
C VAL A 32 23.15 -11.38 9.92
N GLN A 33 22.28 -12.38 10.04
CA GLN A 33 22.69 -13.78 10.11
C GLN A 33 23.38 -14.23 8.81
N ALA A 34 22.77 -13.98 7.65
CA ALA A 34 23.35 -14.33 6.35
C ALA A 34 24.70 -13.62 6.11
N ASN A 35 24.82 -12.34 6.49
CA ASN A 35 26.07 -11.59 6.39
C ASN A 35 27.15 -12.17 7.30
N ARG A 36 26.80 -12.57 8.52
CA ARG A 36 27.74 -13.23 9.42
C ARG A 36 28.22 -14.56 8.84
N ASP A 37 27.31 -15.38 8.32
CA ASP A 37 27.65 -16.69 7.75
C ASP A 37 28.56 -16.53 6.54
N LEU A 38 28.30 -15.53 5.67
CA LEU A 38 29.18 -15.17 4.57
C LEU A 38 30.59 -14.77 5.04
N LEU A 39 30.71 -13.98 6.11
CA LEU A 39 32.00 -13.61 6.68
C LEU A 39 32.74 -14.82 7.25
N ASP A 40 32.03 -15.72 7.94
CA ASP A 40 32.59 -16.96 8.47
C ASP A 40 33.13 -17.84 7.31
N ASP A 41 32.41 -17.95 6.19
CA ASP A 41 32.85 -18.67 4.99
C ASP A 41 34.06 -18.04 4.28
N LEU A 42 34.11 -16.71 4.22
CA LEU A 42 35.26 -15.98 3.67
C LEU A 42 36.51 -16.15 4.53
N ILE A 43 36.36 -16.12 5.86
CA ILE A 43 37.47 -16.34 6.81
C ILE A 43 37.96 -17.78 6.72
N ALA A 44 37.05 -18.75 6.58
CA ALA A 44 37.38 -20.16 6.43
C ALA A 44 38.03 -20.49 5.06
N GLY A 45 37.94 -19.57 4.08
CA GLY A 45 38.39 -19.82 2.71
C GLY A 45 37.50 -20.83 1.96
N THR A 46 36.26 -21.01 2.40
CA THR A 46 35.28 -21.90 1.75
C THR A 46 34.93 -21.42 0.34
N ILE A 47 34.89 -20.10 0.15
CA ILE A 47 34.62 -19.46 -1.14
C ILE A 47 35.95 -19.31 -1.89
N VAL A 48 36.19 -20.22 -2.84
CA VAL A 48 37.46 -20.32 -3.57
C VAL A 48 37.59 -19.26 -4.66
N ASP A 49 36.49 -18.91 -5.35
CA ASP A 49 36.46 -17.89 -6.40
C ASP A 49 35.32 -16.90 -6.16
N LEU A 50 35.66 -15.78 -5.51
CA LEU A 50 34.69 -14.72 -5.18
C LEU A 50 34.11 -14.05 -6.44
N ALA A 51 34.85 -14.02 -7.55
CA ALA A 51 34.40 -13.36 -8.78
C ALA A 51 33.34 -14.22 -9.48
N ALA A 52 33.58 -15.53 -9.57
CA ALA A 52 32.61 -16.48 -10.09
C ALA A 52 31.34 -16.52 -9.23
N GLU A 53 31.48 -16.54 -7.90
CA GLU A 53 30.33 -16.56 -6.99
C GLU A 53 29.50 -15.28 -7.08
N ARG A 54 30.15 -14.11 -7.12
CA ARG A 54 29.47 -12.83 -7.34
C ARG A 54 28.70 -12.83 -8.67
N ALA A 55 29.30 -13.35 -9.74
CA ALA A 55 28.62 -13.44 -11.03
C ALA A 55 27.41 -14.37 -10.98
N ASN A 56 27.50 -15.51 -10.27
CA ASN A 56 26.39 -16.41 -10.05
C ASN A 56 25.23 -15.73 -9.29
N LEU A 57 25.54 -14.99 -8.23
CA LEU A 57 24.53 -14.21 -7.49
C LEU A 57 23.83 -13.17 -8.35
N GLU A 58 24.56 -12.45 -9.20
CA GLU A 58 24.01 -11.40 -10.07
C GLU A 58 23.15 -11.95 -11.21
N ILE A 59 23.56 -13.06 -11.83
CA ILE A 59 22.94 -13.57 -13.05
C ILE A 59 21.81 -14.56 -12.76
N LYS A 60 21.86 -15.26 -11.62
CA LYS A 60 20.93 -16.34 -11.30
C LYS A 60 20.12 -16.06 -10.03
N GLU A 61 20.77 -15.96 -8.88
CA GLU A 61 20.07 -15.95 -7.59
C GLU A 61 19.25 -14.66 -7.37
N LEU A 62 19.81 -13.49 -7.70
CA LEU A 62 19.10 -12.22 -7.53
C LEU A 62 17.87 -12.12 -8.46
N PRO A 63 17.96 -12.42 -9.77
CA PRO A 63 16.77 -12.47 -10.63
C PRO A 63 15.71 -13.48 -10.15
N GLU A 64 16.10 -14.66 -9.68
CA GLU A 64 15.17 -15.66 -9.15
C GLU A 64 14.45 -15.16 -7.89
N ALA A 65 15.18 -14.52 -6.96
CA ALA A 65 14.59 -13.93 -5.75
C ALA A 65 13.66 -12.75 -6.06
N LEU A 66 14.01 -11.90 -7.05
CA LEU A 66 13.16 -10.80 -7.50
C LEU A 66 11.86 -11.31 -8.14
N LYS A 67 11.95 -12.37 -8.94
CA LYS A 67 10.77 -13.02 -9.51
C LYS A 67 9.88 -13.62 -8.44
N GLU A 68 10.45 -14.32 -7.45
CA GLU A 68 9.68 -14.88 -6.34
C GLU A 68 8.99 -13.79 -5.50
N LEU A 69 9.64 -12.64 -5.33
CA LEU A 69 9.04 -11.46 -4.70
C LEU A 69 7.83 -10.94 -5.49
N GLU A 70 7.96 -10.84 -6.82
CA GLU A 70 6.87 -10.44 -7.71
C GLU A 70 5.71 -11.43 -7.68
N ASP A 71 6.00 -12.74 -7.78
CA ASP A 71 5.00 -13.82 -7.74
C ASP A 71 4.24 -13.87 -6.41
N LYS A 72 4.91 -13.51 -5.30
CA LYS A 72 4.30 -13.46 -3.96
C LYS A 72 3.70 -12.10 -3.62
N ALA A 73 3.84 -11.09 -4.47
CA ALA A 73 3.22 -9.80 -4.26
C ALA A 73 1.70 -9.98 -4.22
N VAL A 74 1.07 -9.59 -3.11
CA VAL A 74 -0.38 -9.65 -2.98
C VAL A 74 -1.02 -8.61 -3.91
N SER A 75 -2.05 -9.05 -4.65
CA SER A 75 -2.85 -8.16 -5.50
C SER A 75 -3.43 -7.01 -4.68
N ASP A 76 -3.32 -5.80 -5.21
CA ASP A 76 -3.86 -4.60 -4.59
C ASP A 76 -5.40 -4.63 -4.65
N PHE A 77 -6.04 -4.96 -3.53
CA PHE A 77 -7.51 -5.03 -3.39
C PHE A 77 -8.17 -3.65 -3.20
N SER A 78 -7.47 -2.57 -3.56
CA SER A 78 -8.07 -1.24 -3.58
C SER A 78 -9.30 -1.23 -4.49
N ILE A 79 -10.43 -0.69 -3.99
CA ILE A 79 -11.74 -0.72 -4.66
C ILE A 79 -11.70 -0.24 -6.11
N GLY A 80 -10.88 0.76 -6.43
CA GLY A 80 -10.76 1.30 -7.80
C GLY A 80 -9.94 0.47 -8.78
N LYS A 81 -9.25 -0.58 -8.31
CA LYS A 81 -8.44 -1.49 -9.14
C LYS A 81 -9.04 -2.88 -9.28
N LEU A 82 -10.07 -3.16 -8.49
CA LEU A 82 -10.87 -4.37 -8.64
C LEU A 82 -11.80 -4.21 -9.84
N ASP A 83 -11.84 -5.23 -10.69
CA ASP A 83 -12.86 -5.35 -11.72
C ASP A 83 -14.19 -5.73 -11.04
N LEU A 84 -14.80 -4.73 -10.39
CA LEU A 84 -16.07 -4.88 -9.73
C LEU A 84 -17.19 -4.75 -10.77
N PRO A 85 -18.23 -5.59 -10.69
CA PRO A 85 -19.41 -5.38 -11.51
C PRO A 85 -19.95 -3.97 -11.28
N GLN A 86 -20.22 -3.26 -12.38
CA GLN A 86 -20.87 -1.96 -12.35
C GLN A 86 -22.25 -2.13 -11.71
N LEU A 87 -22.38 -1.77 -10.43
CA LEU A 87 -23.67 -1.73 -9.76
C LEU A 87 -24.39 -0.49 -10.26
N SER A 88 -25.47 -0.68 -11.02
CA SER A 88 -26.43 0.39 -11.24
C SER A 88 -27.03 0.77 -9.89
N GLU A 89 -27.20 2.06 -9.64
CA GLU A 89 -27.86 2.59 -8.43
C GLU A 89 -29.27 1.97 -8.23
N ALA A 90 -29.92 1.52 -9.31
CA ALA A 90 -31.19 0.79 -9.28
C ALA A 90 -31.12 -0.60 -8.58
N SER A 91 -29.93 -1.15 -8.39
CA SER A 91 -29.68 -2.43 -7.68
C SER A 91 -29.60 -2.25 -6.16
N MET A 92 -29.40 -1.02 -5.67
CA MET A 92 -29.36 -0.72 -4.24
C MET A 92 -30.77 -0.62 -3.68
N GLN A 93 -31.38 -1.76 -3.37
CA GLN A 93 -32.53 -1.73 -2.47
C GLN A 93 -32.04 -1.27 -1.09
N PRO A 94 -32.62 -0.19 -0.52
CA PRO A 94 -32.28 0.20 0.85
C PRO A 94 -32.58 -0.98 1.78
N LEU A 95 -31.65 -1.28 2.67
CA LEU A 95 -31.83 -2.30 3.70
C LEU A 95 -33.02 -1.86 4.57
N GLN A 96 -34.20 -2.40 4.30
CA GLN A 96 -35.41 -2.15 5.10
C GLN A 96 -35.29 -2.92 6.41
N VAL A 97 -34.68 -2.27 7.39
CA VAL A 97 -34.72 -2.69 8.78
C VAL A 97 -36.15 -2.45 9.28
N ASN A 98 -36.91 -3.51 9.52
CA ASN A 98 -38.21 -3.40 10.19
C ASN A 98 -37.96 -2.89 11.62
N LEU A 99 -38.19 -1.59 11.84
CA LEU A 99 -38.01 -0.93 13.13
C LEU A 99 -39.08 -1.35 14.15
N ASP A 100 -40.14 -2.03 13.70
CA ASP A 100 -41.28 -2.45 14.52
C ASP A 100 -40.95 -3.54 15.56
N LEU A 101 -39.74 -4.13 15.50
CA LEU A 101 -39.23 -5.03 16.56
C LEU A 101 -38.38 -4.30 17.62
N VAL A 102 -38.21 -2.98 17.52
CA VAL A 102 -37.59 -2.18 18.59
C VAL A 102 -38.69 -1.72 19.55
N THR A 103 -38.85 -2.42 20.67
CA THR A 103 -39.59 -1.88 21.81
C THR A 103 -38.92 -0.57 22.25
N GLN A 104 -39.64 0.55 22.08
CA GLN A 104 -39.17 1.87 22.46
C GLN A 104 -38.96 1.97 23.99
N PRO A 105 -37.85 2.54 24.48
CA PRO A 105 -37.85 3.19 25.78
C PRO A 105 -38.42 4.60 25.60
N ALA A 106 -39.45 4.93 26.37
CA ALA A 106 -40.02 6.27 26.42
C ALA A 106 -38.95 7.29 26.84
N VAL A 107 -38.73 8.32 26.04
CA VAL A 107 -38.03 9.53 26.45
C VAL A 107 -38.77 10.75 25.92
N ASP A 108 -39.08 11.66 26.85
CA ASP A 108 -39.88 12.86 26.68
C ASP A 108 -39.30 13.86 25.67
N GLN A 109 -40.22 14.61 25.07
CA GLN A 109 -40.03 15.71 24.13
C GLN A 109 -39.07 16.78 24.68
N LEU A 110 -38.05 17.14 23.89
CA LEU A 110 -37.48 18.49 23.88
C LEU A 110 -37.19 18.89 22.43
N GLU A 111 -38.01 19.81 21.92
CA GLU A 111 -37.90 20.43 20.61
C GLU A 111 -36.66 21.34 20.55
N GLY A 112 -35.88 21.21 19.47
CA GLY A 112 -34.74 22.07 19.18
C GLY A 112 -34.38 21.98 17.70
N ASP A 113 -34.84 22.97 16.94
CA ASP A 113 -34.60 23.16 15.51
C ASP A 113 -33.10 23.31 15.21
N VAL A 114 -32.56 22.49 14.31
CA VAL A 114 -31.20 22.65 13.75
C VAL A 114 -31.29 22.54 12.23
N THR A 115 -31.16 23.69 11.58
CA THR A 115 -31.05 23.82 10.13
C THR A 115 -29.68 23.31 9.66
N LEU A 116 -29.64 22.27 8.83
CA LEU A 116 -28.43 21.79 8.19
C LEU A 116 -28.17 22.60 6.91
N VAL A 117 -27.13 23.47 6.94
CA VAL A 117 -26.60 24.12 5.73
C VAL A 117 -25.74 23.12 4.97
N ALA A 118 -26.15 22.77 3.76
CA ALA A 118 -25.36 21.98 2.82
C ALA A 118 -24.30 22.86 2.15
N THR A 119 -23.00 22.58 2.38
CA THR A 119 -21.92 23.11 1.55
C THR A 119 -21.67 22.15 0.39
N GLY A 120 -22.19 22.52 -0.79
CA GLY A 120 -21.94 21.86 -2.07
C GLY A 120 -20.49 21.97 -2.54
N GLY A 121 -20.08 21.01 -3.37
CA GLY A 121 -18.70 20.82 -3.82
C GLY A 121 -18.26 21.63 -5.05
N THR A 122 -16.94 21.65 -5.18
CA THR A 122 -16.05 21.57 -6.35
C THR A 122 -16.43 22.30 -7.64
N GLN A 123 -15.57 23.26 -8.04
CA GLN A 123 -15.25 23.54 -9.44
C GLN A 123 -13.77 23.21 -9.67
N GLU A 124 -13.47 22.25 -10.54
CA GLU A 124 -12.22 22.20 -11.30
C GLU A 124 -12.60 22.13 -12.77
N GLU A 125 -12.25 23.19 -13.51
CA GLU A 125 -12.37 23.30 -14.96
C GLU A 125 -11.33 22.42 -15.65
N GLY A 126 -11.76 21.70 -16.69
CA GLY A 126 -10.86 21.17 -17.72
C GLY A 126 -10.46 22.25 -18.75
N PRO A 127 -9.83 21.86 -19.87
CA PRO A 127 -8.39 22.01 -20.12
C PRO A 127 -8.06 23.22 -21.01
N LYS A 128 -6.79 23.64 -21.02
CA LYS A 128 -6.23 24.53 -22.05
C LYS A 128 -4.92 23.97 -22.59
N GLU A 129 -4.97 23.54 -23.85
CA GLU A 129 -3.81 23.38 -24.71
C GLU A 129 -3.24 24.76 -25.08
N MET A 130 -1.91 24.91 -25.08
CA MET A 130 -1.22 25.85 -25.97
C MET A 130 0.26 25.45 -26.10
N GLU A 131 0.64 25.09 -27.33
CA GLU A 131 2.02 24.99 -27.82
C GLU A 131 2.82 26.26 -27.51
N VAL A 132 4.12 26.17 -27.21
CA VAL A 132 5.17 26.98 -27.86
C VAL A 132 6.55 26.29 -27.70
N GLU A 133 7.10 25.83 -28.83
CA GLU A 133 8.44 26.14 -29.38
C GLU A 133 9.65 26.35 -28.43
N GLY A 134 10.79 25.72 -28.74
CA GLY A 134 12.10 26.26 -28.37
C GLY A 134 13.17 25.25 -27.97
N VAL A 135 13.76 24.56 -28.94
CA VAL A 135 15.07 23.93 -28.81
C VAL A 135 16.15 25.04 -28.74
N PRO A 136 17.17 24.91 -27.89
CA PRO A 136 18.48 25.43 -28.23
C PRO A 136 19.49 24.29 -28.42
N GLN A 137 20.01 24.20 -29.65
CA GLN A 137 21.30 23.60 -29.98
C GLN A 137 22.44 24.58 -29.64
N VAL A 138 23.67 24.04 -29.76
CA VAL A 138 24.98 24.72 -29.92
C VAL A 138 25.64 25.08 -28.56
N ALA A 139 26.89 24.73 -28.24
CA ALA A 139 28.07 24.66 -29.09
C ALA A 139 29.14 23.67 -28.59
N GLU A 140 29.66 22.94 -29.57
CA GLU A 140 31.01 22.43 -29.71
C GLU A 140 32.08 23.47 -29.33
N LYS A 141 33.11 23.04 -28.60
CA LYS A 141 34.43 23.68 -28.63
C LYS A 141 35.49 22.60 -28.59
N ASP A 142 35.99 22.29 -29.78
CA ASP A 142 37.33 21.78 -29.98
C ASP A 142 38.37 22.79 -29.46
N GLN A 143 39.40 22.29 -28.79
CA GLN A 143 40.75 22.80 -29.03
C GLN A 143 41.79 21.72 -28.73
N ALA A 144 42.52 21.40 -29.81
CA ALA A 144 43.69 20.55 -29.87
C ALA A 144 44.88 21.15 -29.10
N THR A 145 45.74 20.29 -28.56
CA THR A 145 47.15 20.11 -28.98
C THR A 145 47.66 18.80 -28.38
#